data_AF-A0A6A6NVM1-F1
#
_entry.id   AF-A0A6A6NVM1-F1
#
_cell.length_a   1.000
_cell.length_b   1.000
_cell.length_c   1.000
_cell.angle_alpha   90.00
_cell.angle_beta   90.00
_cell.angle_gamma   90.00
#
_symmetry.space_group_name_H-M   'P 1'
#
loop_
_entity.id
_entity.type
_entity.pdbx_description
1 polymer ?
#
loop_
_entity_poly.entity_id
_entity_poly.type
_entity_poly.pdbx_seq_one_letter_code
_entity_poly.pdbx_strand_id
1 'polypeptide(L)'
;AQGPPHVTIIRPLKGLEPALYDCLASTFRQDYPRERTTIRLCVAQRSDPAVPIAQKVLDDFRGFNARLLVEEEDPSLLGRDEGKRELGPNPKIRNMSRAYREAKGDIVWIIDCNVWVAKGVMGRMVDTLCGFGDNRKFAYKFVHQLPLVVDMDRDEEGIGAEMRRLLRSNDSSEDQSDGQQDDGATVPPKEPAAKPSLFRRVARTGGGRLEELFMASAHAKFYTAINTVLIAPCIVGKSSMFRRSHLDALTRQAAGSQTKPEAQAKRPADQQTPLSGLDFFSHNICEDHLIGDLLWKRRVPNEPRPSLLRPPWQPPSGPSPPLGKHALCFGDLAIQPMAAFPVGAYVARRARWLRVRKYTVPAATGVEPGTESLLCSALGGAAFARLALPWLRGLCARDAAPPCCSYASRLPPWLRPDPGPLLAALAFFAASLALWAVADWVLYARLHAGRSVAQDTDTPVFARRLRGGQRRRPLGEWAAAWVGREVLAWPVWVWAVLGGATVEWRGRRYKVGMDMRTREVRT
;
A
#
# COMPACT_ATOMS: atom_id res chain seq x y z
N ALA A 1 -9.14 -34.25 -13.03
CA ALA A 1 -9.22 -32.88 -12.49
C ALA A 1 -8.25 -32.00 -13.26
N GLN A 2 -8.65 -30.80 -13.70
CA GLN A 2 -7.69 -29.85 -14.28
C GLN A 2 -6.73 -29.41 -13.16
N GLY A 3 -5.41 -29.50 -13.40
CA GLY A 3 -4.41 -29.07 -12.43
C GLY A 3 -4.46 -27.56 -12.14
N PRO A 4 -3.74 -27.07 -11.12
CA PRO A 4 -3.75 -25.66 -10.76
C PRO A 4 -3.29 -24.77 -11.92
N PRO A 5 -3.87 -23.56 -12.07
CA PRO A 5 -3.52 -22.65 -13.16
C PRO A 5 -2.07 -22.16 -13.06
N HIS A 6 -1.51 -21.71 -14.18
CA HIS A 6 -0.17 -21.13 -14.18
C HIS A 6 -0.20 -19.71 -13.59
N VAL A 7 0.69 -19.41 -12.65
CA VAL A 7 0.86 -18.08 -12.04
C VAL A 7 2.21 -17.48 -12.44
N THR A 8 2.19 -16.25 -12.96
CA THR A 8 3.40 -15.44 -13.12
C THR A 8 3.47 -14.39 -12.01
N ILE A 9 4.51 -14.47 -11.19
CA ILE A 9 4.83 -13.51 -10.15
C ILE A 9 5.77 -12.45 -10.73
N ILE A 10 5.42 -11.18 -10.56
CA ILE A 10 6.23 -10.03 -11.01
C ILE A 10 6.59 -9.20 -9.79
N ARG A 11 7.90 -8.97 -9.58
CA ARG A 11 8.40 -8.15 -8.47
C ARG A 11 9.26 -7.00 -8.98
N PRO A 12 8.78 -5.76 -8.94
CA PRO A 12 9.60 -4.59 -9.25
C PRO A 12 10.53 -4.26 -8.08
N LEU A 13 11.83 -4.30 -8.32
CA LEU A 13 12.88 -3.93 -7.37
C LEU A 13 13.31 -2.48 -7.63
N LYS A 14 13.70 -1.78 -6.56
CA LYS A 14 14.35 -0.47 -6.62
C LYS A 14 15.09 -0.19 -5.33
N GLY A 15 16.42 -0.19 -5.37
CA GLY A 15 17.24 0.11 -4.20
C GLY A 15 17.20 -0.99 -3.13
N LEU A 16 17.94 -0.76 -2.04
CA LEU A 16 17.95 -1.66 -0.90
C LEU A 16 16.78 -1.39 0.03
N GLU A 17 16.06 -2.47 0.36
CA GLU A 17 14.94 -2.45 1.30
C GLU A 17 15.24 -3.36 2.50
N PRO A 18 14.69 -3.08 3.70
CA PRO A 18 14.87 -3.92 4.88
C PRO A 18 14.40 -5.36 4.62
N ALA A 19 15.21 -6.34 5.02
CA ALA A 19 14.93 -7.76 4.83
C ALA A 19 14.56 -8.16 3.38
N LEU A 20 15.15 -7.47 2.38
CA LEU A 20 14.85 -7.70 0.96
C LEU A 20 15.02 -9.17 0.55
N TYR A 21 16.07 -9.87 1.03
CA TYR A 21 16.26 -11.29 0.76
C TYR A 21 15.04 -12.12 1.21
N ASP A 22 14.61 -11.97 2.47
CA ASP A 22 13.46 -12.71 3.01
C ASP A 22 12.17 -12.39 2.26
N CYS A 23 11.95 -11.11 1.94
CA CYS A 23 10.81 -10.68 1.14
C CYS A 23 10.82 -11.36 -0.23
N LEU A 24 11.94 -11.36 -0.96
CA LEU A 24 12.06 -12.00 -2.27
C LEU A 24 11.94 -13.53 -2.18
N ALA A 25 12.62 -14.16 -1.23
CA ALA A 25 12.58 -15.60 -0.99
C ALA A 25 11.16 -16.11 -0.68
N SER A 26 10.30 -15.28 -0.08
CA SER A 26 8.92 -15.65 0.27
C SER A 26 8.07 -16.09 -0.94
N THR A 27 8.41 -15.65 -2.16
CA THR A 27 7.71 -16.10 -3.39
C THR A 27 8.15 -17.48 -3.87
N PHE A 28 9.38 -17.89 -3.54
CA PHE A 28 9.89 -19.22 -3.85
C PHE A 28 9.46 -20.26 -2.82
N ARG A 29 9.10 -19.82 -1.61
CA ARG A 29 8.62 -20.67 -0.50
C ARG A 29 7.10 -20.90 -0.51
N GLN A 30 6.40 -20.52 -1.58
CA GLN A 30 4.96 -20.75 -1.70
C GLN A 30 4.64 -22.24 -1.87
N ASP A 31 3.52 -22.67 -1.30
CA ASP A 31 3.01 -24.03 -1.45
C ASP A 31 2.20 -24.13 -2.74
N TYR A 32 2.90 -24.27 -3.86
CA TYR A 32 2.30 -24.33 -5.19
C TYR A 32 3.24 -25.05 -6.17
N PRO A 33 2.72 -25.72 -7.21
CA PRO A 33 3.58 -26.48 -8.12
C PRO A 33 4.58 -25.59 -8.85
N ARG A 34 5.86 -26.01 -8.84
CA ARG A 34 6.98 -25.22 -9.37
C ARG A 34 6.87 -25.05 -10.88
N GLU A 35 6.42 -26.08 -11.57
CA GLU A 35 6.17 -26.10 -13.01
C GLU A 35 5.02 -25.17 -13.44
N ARG A 36 4.12 -24.82 -12.50
CA ARG A 36 3.03 -23.85 -12.67
C ARG A 36 3.37 -22.46 -12.16
N THR A 37 4.63 -22.22 -11.77
CA THR A 37 5.07 -20.96 -11.18
C THR A 37 6.19 -20.35 -12.03
N THR A 38 5.99 -19.12 -12.49
CA THR A 38 7.03 -18.31 -13.13
C THR A 38 7.31 -17.09 -12.27
N ILE A 39 8.58 -16.77 -12.01
CA ILE A 39 8.97 -15.60 -11.19
C ILE A 39 9.82 -14.65 -12.04
N ARG A 40 9.49 -13.37 -12.04
CA ARG A 40 10.26 -12.31 -12.71
C ARG A 40 10.61 -11.23 -11.70
N LEU A 41 11.89 -11.09 -11.43
CA LEU A 41 12.45 -9.98 -10.65
C LEU A 41 12.84 -8.90 -11.66
N CYS A 42 12.40 -7.67 -11.43
CA CYS A 42 12.57 -6.60 -12.42
C CYS A 42 13.37 -5.45 -11.81
N VAL A 43 14.45 -5.03 -12.46
CA VAL A 43 15.24 -3.83 -12.11
C VAL A 43 15.33 -2.89 -13.29
N ALA A 44 15.45 -1.59 -13.02
CA ALA A 44 15.61 -0.61 -14.09
C ALA A 44 16.99 -0.72 -14.76
N GLN A 45 18.03 -0.96 -13.97
CA GLN A 45 19.43 -0.94 -14.39
C GLN A 45 20.22 -2.03 -13.65
N ARG A 46 21.29 -2.57 -14.25
CA ARG A 46 22.17 -3.55 -13.60
C ARG A 46 22.91 -3.00 -12.39
N SER A 47 23.12 -1.69 -12.35
CA SER A 47 23.77 -0.98 -11.24
C SER A 47 22.86 -0.80 -10.01
N ASP A 48 21.59 -1.23 -10.06
CA ASP A 48 20.70 -1.12 -8.89
C ASP A 48 21.23 -1.98 -7.73
N PRO A 49 21.36 -1.42 -6.51
CA PRO A 49 21.99 -2.15 -5.41
C PRO A 49 21.16 -3.35 -4.92
N ALA A 50 19.93 -3.52 -5.40
CA ALA A 50 19.13 -4.73 -5.18
C ALA A 50 19.61 -5.95 -6.00
N VAL A 51 20.39 -5.74 -7.08
CA VAL A 51 20.80 -6.80 -8.02
C VAL A 51 21.58 -7.93 -7.34
N PRO A 52 22.60 -7.69 -6.50
CA PRO A 52 23.33 -8.78 -5.84
C PRO A 52 22.43 -9.67 -4.98
N ILE A 53 21.45 -9.07 -4.29
CA ILE A 53 20.49 -9.81 -3.46
C ILE A 53 19.53 -10.61 -4.34
N ALA A 54 19.04 -10.01 -5.43
CA ALA A 54 18.18 -10.71 -6.38
C ALA A 54 18.91 -11.91 -7.00
N GLN A 55 20.17 -11.74 -7.38
CA GLN A 55 21.00 -12.81 -7.93
C GLN A 55 21.22 -13.93 -6.91
N LYS A 56 21.56 -13.58 -5.67
CA LYS A 56 21.67 -14.55 -4.58
C LYS A 56 20.39 -15.37 -4.39
N VAL A 57 19.22 -14.74 -4.39
CA VAL A 57 17.94 -15.45 -4.29
C VAL A 57 17.73 -16.39 -5.48
N LEU A 58 18.07 -15.98 -6.70
CA LEU A 58 17.97 -16.86 -7.87
C LEU A 58 18.91 -18.07 -7.76
N ASP A 59 20.12 -17.86 -7.21
CA ASP A 59 21.11 -18.91 -6.97
C ASP A 59 20.70 -19.88 -5.86
N ASP A 60 20.05 -19.39 -4.80
CA ASP A 60 19.56 -20.24 -3.72
C ASP A 60 18.30 -21.05 -4.15
N PHE A 61 17.59 -20.63 -5.20
CA PHE A 61 16.35 -21.26 -5.69
C PHE A 61 16.38 -21.67 -7.18
N ARG A 62 17.47 -22.31 -7.64
CA ARG A 62 17.68 -22.74 -9.06
C ARG A 62 16.60 -23.65 -9.64
N GLY A 63 15.81 -24.32 -8.80
CA GLY A 63 14.72 -25.21 -9.22
C GLY A 63 13.46 -24.51 -9.75
N PHE A 64 13.42 -23.18 -9.80
CA PHE A 64 12.28 -22.40 -10.29
C PHE A 64 12.53 -21.79 -11.67
N ASN A 65 11.46 -21.60 -12.45
CA ASN A 65 11.50 -20.75 -13.65
C ASN A 65 11.52 -19.27 -13.23
N ALA A 66 12.67 -18.82 -12.74
CA ALA A 66 12.90 -17.48 -12.24
C ALA A 66 14.00 -16.76 -13.03
N ARG A 67 13.81 -15.45 -13.30
CA ARG A 67 14.80 -14.62 -14.02
C ARG A 67 14.82 -13.20 -13.47
N LEU A 68 16.00 -12.59 -13.49
CA LEU A 68 16.18 -11.15 -13.37
C LEU A 68 16.03 -10.52 -14.76
N LEU A 69 15.12 -9.54 -14.87
CA LEU A 69 14.90 -8.75 -16.08
C LEU A 69 15.35 -7.32 -15.80
N VAL A 70 16.10 -6.75 -16.74
CA VAL A 70 16.61 -5.39 -16.66
C VAL A 70 15.92 -4.53 -17.73
N GLU A 71 15.32 -3.41 -17.32
CA GLU A 71 14.61 -2.50 -18.22
C GLU A 71 15.54 -1.94 -19.31
N GLU A 72 16.76 -1.53 -18.94
CA GLU A 72 17.74 -0.97 -19.88
C GLU A 72 18.21 -1.95 -20.95
N GLU A 73 17.90 -3.24 -20.81
CA GLU A 73 18.22 -4.30 -21.77
C GLU A 73 16.99 -4.81 -22.54
N ASP A 74 15.83 -4.18 -22.35
CA ASP A 74 14.60 -4.57 -23.03
C ASP A 74 14.71 -4.21 -24.52
N PRO A 75 14.78 -5.20 -25.43
CA PRO A 75 14.93 -4.92 -26.86
C PRO A 75 13.76 -4.08 -27.41
N SER A 76 12.57 -4.23 -26.84
CA SER A 76 11.37 -3.47 -27.26
C SER A 76 11.41 -1.99 -26.86
N LEU A 77 12.30 -1.61 -25.94
CA LEU A 77 12.53 -0.23 -25.51
C LEU A 77 13.82 0.37 -26.10
N LEU A 78 14.82 -0.46 -26.38
CA LEU A 78 16.13 -0.07 -26.93
C LEU A 78 16.17 0.10 -28.45
N GLY A 79 15.28 -0.56 -29.21
CA GLY A 79 15.35 -0.63 -30.66
C GLY A 79 15.46 0.72 -31.36
N ARG A 80 16.36 0.81 -32.37
CA ARG A 80 16.39 1.87 -33.39
C ARG A 80 15.49 1.56 -34.60
N ASP A 81 14.88 0.38 -34.62
CA ASP A 81 14.04 -0.10 -35.72
C ASP A 81 12.56 0.28 -35.55
N GLU A 82 11.84 0.18 -36.67
CA GLU A 82 10.39 0.21 -36.77
C GLU A 82 9.77 -0.77 -35.75
N GLY A 83 9.06 -0.24 -34.74
CA GLY A 83 8.44 -1.01 -33.65
C GLY A 83 8.82 -0.60 -32.22
N LYS A 84 9.62 0.46 -32.04
CA LYS A 84 9.98 0.98 -30.71
C LYS A 84 8.74 1.31 -29.86
N ARG A 85 8.64 0.67 -28.68
CA ARG A 85 7.49 0.88 -27.79
C ARG A 85 7.70 2.09 -26.89
N GLU A 86 6.93 3.15 -27.12
CA GLU A 86 6.97 4.35 -26.28
C GLU A 86 6.17 4.17 -24.99
N LEU A 87 6.85 3.80 -23.90
CA LEU A 87 6.26 3.79 -22.56
C LEU A 87 6.33 5.17 -21.90
N GLY A 88 5.27 5.51 -21.15
CA GLY A 88 5.24 6.70 -20.29
C GLY A 88 6.25 6.66 -19.15
N PRO A 89 6.37 7.76 -18.37
CA PRO A 89 7.47 7.98 -17.45
C PRO A 89 7.32 7.28 -16.09
N ASN A 90 6.34 6.39 -15.89
CA ASN A 90 6.17 5.63 -14.64
C ASN A 90 7.28 4.57 -14.49
N PRO A 91 8.27 4.75 -13.59
CA PRO A 91 9.37 3.80 -13.40
C PRO A 91 8.95 2.42 -12.85
N LYS A 92 7.78 2.28 -12.21
CA LYS A 92 7.31 0.97 -11.74
C LYS A 92 6.72 0.16 -12.88
N ILE A 93 5.87 0.76 -13.72
CA ILE A 93 5.31 0.12 -14.92
C ILE A 93 6.41 -0.22 -15.92
N ARG A 94 7.30 0.73 -16.24
CA ARG A 94 8.40 0.50 -17.18
C ARG A 94 9.24 -0.71 -16.78
N ASN A 95 9.64 -0.76 -15.51
CA ASN A 95 10.39 -1.86 -14.94
C ASN A 95 9.66 -3.21 -15.07
N MET A 96 8.34 -3.25 -14.85
CA MET A 96 7.55 -4.50 -14.94
C MET A 96 7.09 -4.86 -16.36
N SER A 97 7.24 -3.97 -17.33
CA SER A 97 6.63 -4.07 -18.65
C SER A 97 7.01 -5.38 -19.36
N ARG A 98 8.31 -5.66 -19.44
CA ARG A 98 8.84 -6.90 -20.03
C ARG A 98 8.29 -8.15 -19.36
N ALA A 99 8.29 -8.18 -18.03
CA ALA A 99 7.79 -9.31 -17.26
C ALA A 99 6.30 -9.59 -17.52
N TYR A 100 5.49 -8.54 -17.70
CA TYR A 100 4.07 -8.69 -17.99
C TYR A 100 3.80 -9.20 -19.41
N ARG A 101 4.53 -8.68 -20.40
CA ARG A 101 4.41 -9.12 -21.81
C ARG A 101 4.84 -10.58 -21.95
N GLU A 102 5.95 -10.96 -21.33
CA GLU A 102 6.51 -12.32 -21.36
C GLU A 102 5.88 -13.26 -20.30
N ALA A 103 4.84 -12.81 -19.60
CA ALA A 103 4.20 -13.63 -18.56
C ALA A 103 3.66 -14.95 -19.13
N LYS A 104 3.91 -16.04 -18.41
CA LYS A 104 3.37 -17.37 -18.74
C LYS A 104 2.03 -17.56 -18.04
N GLY A 105 1.04 -18.05 -18.77
CA GLY A 105 -0.32 -18.20 -18.25
C GLY A 105 -1.12 -16.91 -18.22
N ASP A 106 -2.29 -16.97 -17.58
CA ASP A 106 -3.23 -15.84 -17.51
C ASP A 106 -3.24 -15.16 -16.14
N ILE A 107 -2.85 -15.85 -15.05
CA ILE A 107 -2.84 -15.26 -13.72
C ILE A 107 -1.52 -14.54 -13.49
N VAL A 108 -1.60 -13.24 -13.22
CA VAL A 108 -0.46 -12.40 -12.85
C VAL A 108 -0.62 -11.98 -11.39
N TRP A 109 0.46 -12.15 -10.62
CA TRP A 109 0.55 -11.68 -9.24
C TRP A 109 1.69 -10.68 -9.10
N ILE A 110 1.33 -9.41 -8.95
CA ILE A 110 2.29 -8.32 -8.74
C ILE A 110 2.49 -8.15 -7.24
N ILE A 111 3.75 -8.21 -6.80
CA ILE A 111 4.12 -8.04 -5.40
C ILE A 111 5.31 -7.10 -5.31
N ASP A 112 5.21 -6.05 -4.51
CA ASP A 112 6.34 -5.15 -4.25
C ASP A 112 7.53 -5.94 -3.65
N CYS A 113 8.76 -5.50 -3.95
CA CYS A 113 9.98 -6.20 -3.55
C CYS A 113 10.19 -6.28 -2.04
N ASN A 114 9.71 -5.29 -1.28
CA ASN A 114 9.79 -5.23 0.18
C ASN A 114 8.54 -5.78 0.88
N VAL A 115 7.78 -6.65 0.22
CA VAL A 115 6.63 -7.32 0.82
C VAL A 115 6.97 -8.78 1.04
N TRP A 116 6.74 -9.27 2.25
CA TRP A 116 6.78 -10.68 2.60
C TRP A 116 5.36 -11.25 2.65
N VAL A 117 5.21 -12.48 2.15
CA VAL A 117 3.95 -13.23 2.15
C VAL A 117 4.19 -14.62 2.71
N ALA A 118 3.27 -15.08 3.56
CA ALA A 118 3.35 -16.39 4.21
C ALA A 118 3.22 -17.55 3.22
N LYS A 119 3.62 -18.75 3.64
CA LYS A 119 3.43 -19.97 2.85
C LYS A 119 1.95 -20.25 2.58
N GLY A 120 1.67 -20.77 1.39
CA GLY A 120 0.32 -21.14 0.93
C GLY A 120 -0.60 -19.98 0.56
N VAL A 121 -0.14 -18.73 0.71
CA VAL A 121 -0.90 -17.53 0.31
C VAL A 121 -1.23 -17.58 -1.18
N MET A 122 -0.28 -17.99 -2.03
CA MET A 122 -0.50 -18.03 -3.48
C MET A 122 -1.69 -18.92 -3.86
N GLY A 123 -1.77 -20.13 -3.28
CA GLY A 123 -2.90 -21.03 -3.48
C GLY A 123 -4.21 -20.39 -3.06
N ARG A 124 -4.28 -19.81 -1.86
CA ARG A 124 -5.49 -19.14 -1.35
C ARG A 124 -5.90 -17.93 -2.20
N MET A 125 -4.94 -17.16 -2.73
CA MET A 125 -5.22 -16.06 -3.64
C MET A 125 -5.76 -16.56 -4.99
N VAL A 126 -5.20 -17.64 -5.54
CA VAL A 126 -5.70 -18.29 -6.76
C VAL A 126 -7.11 -18.84 -6.53
N ASP A 127 -7.35 -19.54 -5.42
CA ASP A 127 -8.66 -20.07 -5.06
C ASP A 127 -9.69 -18.94 -4.93
N THR A 128 -9.29 -17.81 -4.35
CA THR A 128 -10.14 -16.62 -4.29
C THR A 128 -10.42 -16.07 -5.68
N LEU A 129 -9.40 -15.87 -6.51
CA LEU A 129 -9.55 -15.28 -7.84
C LEU A 129 -10.43 -16.16 -8.76
N CYS A 130 -10.24 -17.48 -8.69
CA CYS A 130 -10.91 -18.45 -9.55
C CYS A 130 -12.21 -19.00 -8.96
N GLY A 131 -12.48 -18.78 -7.68
CA GLY A 131 -13.64 -19.35 -7.00
C GLY A 131 -13.50 -20.86 -6.78
N PHE A 132 -12.29 -21.36 -6.53
CA PHE A 132 -12.05 -22.77 -6.22
C PHE A 132 -12.30 -23.08 -4.74
N GLY A 133 -12.82 -24.28 -4.46
CA GLY A 133 -13.13 -24.78 -3.12
C GLY A 133 -14.63 -24.77 -2.78
N ASP A 134 -15.06 -25.72 -1.96
CA ASP A 134 -16.48 -26.08 -1.76
C ASP A 134 -17.36 -24.94 -1.18
N ASN A 135 -16.74 -23.98 -0.48
CA ASN A 135 -17.44 -22.86 0.14
C ASN A 135 -17.42 -21.56 -0.69
N ARG A 136 -16.79 -21.54 -1.86
CA ARG A 136 -16.66 -20.31 -2.67
C ARG A 136 -17.79 -20.20 -3.70
N LYS A 137 -18.68 -19.24 -3.46
CA LYS A 137 -19.82 -18.95 -4.35
C LYS A 137 -19.46 -18.07 -5.55
N PHE A 138 -18.31 -17.40 -5.52
CA PHE A 138 -17.90 -16.40 -6.51
C PHE A 138 -16.43 -16.58 -6.90
N ALA A 139 -16.14 -16.37 -8.19
CA ALA A 139 -14.82 -15.97 -8.65
C ALA A 139 -14.71 -14.45 -8.60
N TYR A 140 -13.50 -13.88 -8.68
CA TYR A 140 -13.32 -12.42 -8.67
C TYR A 140 -12.45 -11.95 -9.85
N LYS A 141 -12.67 -10.72 -10.31
CA LYS A 141 -11.81 -10.11 -11.34
C LYS A 141 -10.42 -9.76 -10.81
N PHE A 142 -10.37 -9.41 -9.53
CA PHE A 142 -9.20 -8.87 -8.86
C PHE A 142 -9.17 -9.34 -7.41
N VAL A 143 -8.00 -9.77 -6.93
CA VAL A 143 -7.78 -10.18 -5.54
C VAL A 143 -6.54 -9.49 -5.00
N HIS A 144 -6.59 -9.02 -3.76
CA HIS A 144 -5.45 -8.42 -3.09
C HIS A 144 -5.38 -8.84 -1.63
N GLN A 145 -4.26 -8.55 -0.99
CA GLN A 145 -4.07 -8.79 0.45
C GLN A 145 -4.23 -7.49 1.23
N LEU A 146 -4.31 -7.60 2.56
CA LEU A 146 -4.25 -6.46 3.46
C LEU A 146 -2.78 -6.15 3.76
N PRO A 147 -2.27 -4.97 3.37
CA PRO A 147 -0.99 -4.46 3.84
C PRO A 147 -0.89 -4.40 5.36
N LEU A 148 0.23 -4.87 5.88
CA LEU A 148 0.68 -4.57 7.23
C LEU A 148 2.13 -4.10 7.15
N VAL A 149 2.48 -3.01 7.81
CA VAL A 149 3.87 -2.58 7.94
C VAL A 149 4.39 -3.03 9.29
N VAL A 150 5.65 -3.44 9.35
CA VAL A 150 6.36 -3.72 10.60
C VAL A 150 7.67 -2.93 10.59
N ASP A 151 7.76 -1.94 11.47
CA ASP A 151 8.97 -1.15 11.66
C ASP A 151 9.92 -1.91 12.60
N MET A 152 11.05 -2.31 12.03
CA MET A 152 12.10 -3.12 12.62
C MET A 152 12.92 -2.27 13.58
N ASP A 153 13.12 -2.77 14.80
CA ASP A 153 14.02 -2.12 15.75
C ASP A 153 15.46 -2.24 15.28
N ARG A 154 16.30 -1.28 15.69
CA ARG A 154 17.72 -1.27 15.32
C ARG A 154 18.47 -2.52 15.77
N ASP A 155 18.01 -3.20 16.82
CA ASP A 155 18.66 -4.42 17.30
C ASP A 155 18.34 -5.66 16.42
N GLU A 156 17.23 -5.60 15.66
CA GLU A 156 16.92 -6.58 14.59
C GLU A 156 17.71 -6.27 13.29
N GLU A 157 18.52 -5.19 13.25
CA GLU A 157 19.44 -4.87 12.14
C GLU A 157 20.56 -5.91 11.95
N GLY A 158 20.74 -6.87 12.87
CA GLY A 158 21.72 -7.95 12.73
C GLY A 158 21.63 -8.68 11.38
N ILE A 159 20.41 -8.84 10.85
CA ILE A 159 20.16 -9.45 9.53
C ILE A 159 20.59 -8.51 8.38
N GLY A 160 20.44 -7.19 8.55
CA GLY A 160 20.92 -6.19 7.59
C GLY A 160 22.43 -5.94 7.67
N ALA A 161 23.06 -6.20 8.81
CA ALA A 161 24.51 -6.14 9.00
C ALA A 161 25.22 -7.33 8.31
N GLU A 162 24.61 -8.52 8.34
CA GLU A 162 25.07 -9.68 7.59
C GLU A 162 24.99 -9.46 6.07
N MET A 163 23.92 -8.82 5.58
CA MET A 163 23.78 -8.48 4.16
C MET A 163 24.72 -7.35 3.71
N ARG A 164 25.02 -6.36 4.58
CA ARG A 164 26.09 -5.38 4.35
C ARG A 164 27.50 -6.01 4.40
N ARG A 165 27.70 -7.07 5.18
CA ARG A 165 28.92 -7.89 5.15
C ARG A 165 29.05 -8.65 3.84
N LEU A 166 27.98 -9.24 3.32
CA LEU A 166 27.98 -9.93 2.00
C LEU A 166 28.34 -9.00 0.84
N LEU A 167 27.89 -7.74 0.89
CA LEU A 167 28.29 -6.71 -0.08
C LEU A 167 29.78 -6.35 0.08
N ARG A 168 30.27 -6.21 1.32
CA ARG A 168 31.69 -5.92 1.60
C ARG A 168 32.65 -7.07 1.24
N SER A 169 32.21 -8.32 1.28
CA SER A 169 33.03 -9.47 0.88
C SER A 169 33.15 -9.63 -0.64
N ASN A 170 32.18 -9.13 -1.41
CA ASN A 170 32.25 -9.14 -2.87
C ASN A 170 33.14 -8.02 -3.44
N ASP A 171 33.34 -6.92 -2.70
CA ASP A 171 34.29 -5.86 -3.05
C ASP A 171 35.76 -6.24 -2.74
N SER A 172 36.03 -7.40 -2.12
CA SER A 172 37.39 -7.82 -1.75
C SER A 172 38.05 -8.83 -2.70
N SER A 173 37.49 -9.04 -3.90
CA SER A 173 38.03 -9.99 -4.90
C SER A 173 38.60 -9.37 -6.17
N GLU A 174 38.66 -8.04 -6.29
CA GLU A 174 39.33 -7.36 -7.41
C GLU A 174 40.15 -6.17 -6.89
N ASP A 175 41.41 -6.44 -6.51
CA ASP A 175 42.60 -5.63 -6.85
C ASP A 175 43.81 -6.15 -6.06
N GLN A 176 44.50 -7.13 -6.65
CA GLN A 176 45.93 -7.28 -6.44
C GLN A 176 46.64 -6.52 -7.56
N SER A 177 47.16 -5.33 -7.28
CA SER A 177 48.41 -4.85 -7.91
C SER A 177 49.00 -3.63 -7.16
N ASP A 178 50.28 -3.78 -6.86
CA ASP A 178 51.35 -2.78 -6.71
C ASP A 178 51.22 -1.57 -5.75
N GLY A 179 51.87 -1.75 -4.59
CA GLY A 179 52.96 -0.93 -4.05
C GLY A 179 52.94 0.59 -4.20
N GLN A 180 52.74 1.29 -3.08
CA GLN A 180 53.61 2.41 -2.67
C GLN A 180 53.43 2.67 -1.16
N GLN A 181 54.55 2.66 -0.43
CA GLN A 181 54.65 3.21 0.93
C GLN A 181 54.48 4.73 0.88
N ASP A 182 53.63 5.29 1.73
CA ASP A 182 53.81 6.67 2.19
C ASP A 182 53.19 6.92 3.57
N ASP A 183 53.79 7.85 4.29
CA ASP A 183 53.93 7.89 5.74
C ASP A 183 52.75 8.46 6.55
N GLY A 184 52.65 7.98 7.80
CA GLY A 184 52.39 8.79 9.00
C GLY A 184 51.33 9.88 8.98
N ALA A 185 50.06 9.51 9.20
CA ALA A 185 49.06 10.42 9.76
C ALA A 185 48.28 9.73 10.88
N THR A 186 48.65 10.03 12.12
CA THR A 186 47.99 9.59 13.35
C THR A 186 46.53 10.06 13.34
N VAL A 187 45.60 9.14 13.07
CA VAL A 187 44.17 9.39 13.21
C VAL A 187 43.88 9.66 14.69
N PRO A 188 43.38 10.84 15.08
CA PRO A 188 43.05 11.08 16.48
C PRO A 188 41.88 10.17 16.89
N PRO A 189 41.82 9.72 18.15
CA PRO A 189 40.75 8.85 18.60
C PRO A 189 39.42 9.60 18.46
N LYS A 190 38.47 9.01 17.71
CA LYS A 190 37.09 9.49 17.62
C LYS A 190 36.50 9.55 19.03
N GLU A 191 36.33 10.76 19.55
CA GLU A 191 35.54 11.01 20.75
C GLU A 191 34.15 10.36 20.63
N PRO A 192 33.58 9.81 21.72
CA PRO A 192 32.25 9.24 21.69
C PRO A 192 31.23 10.34 21.39
N ALA A 193 30.72 10.36 20.16
CA ALA A 193 29.72 11.33 19.70
C ALA A 193 28.58 11.47 20.72
N ALA A 194 28.33 12.71 21.17
CA ALA A 194 27.28 13.04 22.11
C ALA A 194 25.94 12.39 21.73
N LYS A 195 25.28 11.73 22.70
CA LYS A 195 24.00 11.04 22.48
C LYS A 195 23.02 12.03 21.85
N PRO A 196 22.48 11.75 20.65
CA PRO A 196 21.59 12.69 19.96
C PRO A 196 20.36 12.95 20.83
N SER A 197 19.89 14.20 20.85
CA SER A 197 18.67 14.58 21.58
C SER A 197 17.49 13.68 21.18
N LEU A 198 16.61 13.38 22.14
CA LEU A 198 15.43 12.51 21.92
C LEU A 198 14.62 12.96 20.70
N PHE A 199 14.44 14.26 20.52
CA PHE A 199 13.76 14.84 19.37
C PHE A 199 14.44 14.49 18.04
N ARG A 200 15.77 14.61 17.96
CA ARG A 200 16.53 14.27 16.75
C ARG A 200 16.47 12.77 16.45
N ARG A 201 16.41 11.92 17.49
CA ARG A 201 16.19 10.47 17.34
C ARG A 201 14.80 10.19 16.77
N VAL A 202 13.75 10.75 17.38
CA VAL A 202 12.36 10.59 16.91
C VAL A 202 12.18 11.12 15.49
N ALA A 203 12.74 12.28 15.14
CA ALA A 203 12.65 12.82 13.79
C ALA A 203 13.28 11.90 12.73
N ARG A 204 14.39 11.21 13.08
CA ARG A 204 15.13 10.34 12.16
C ARG A 204 14.54 8.94 11.99
N THR A 205 13.86 8.39 12.99
CA THR A 205 13.36 6.99 12.94
C THR A 205 11.86 6.85 13.23
N GLY A 206 11.21 7.87 13.76
CA GLY A 206 9.80 7.83 14.15
C GLY A 206 8.82 7.73 12.98
N GLY A 207 9.26 8.00 11.74
CA GLY A 207 8.42 7.83 10.55
C GLY A 207 8.01 6.37 10.34
N GLY A 208 8.87 5.42 10.68
CA GLY A 208 8.57 3.99 10.60
C GLY A 208 7.40 3.62 11.50
N ARG A 209 7.42 4.09 12.75
CA ARG A 209 6.33 3.93 13.73
C ARG A 209 5.01 4.54 13.27
N LEU A 210 5.06 5.73 12.67
CA LEU A 210 3.86 6.41 12.15
C LEU A 210 3.24 5.62 10.99
N GLU A 211 4.06 5.08 10.08
CA GLU A 211 3.58 4.27 8.95
C GLU A 211 3.07 2.90 9.40
N GLU A 212 3.78 2.23 10.32
CA GLU A 212 3.34 0.97 10.96
C GLU A 212 1.94 1.16 11.53
N LEU A 213 1.77 2.19 12.35
CA LEU A 213 0.49 2.46 12.97
C LEU A 213 -0.56 2.83 11.92
N PHE A 214 -0.27 3.72 10.97
CA PHE A 214 -1.20 4.11 9.91
C PHE A 214 -1.74 2.88 9.15
N MET A 215 -0.86 1.94 8.78
CA MET A 215 -1.23 0.70 8.09
C MET A 215 -2.07 -0.24 8.95
N ALA A 216 -1.76 -0.34 10.24
CA ALA A 216 -2.45 -1.18 11.21
C ALA A 216 -3.71 -0.56 11.84
N SER A 217 -4.12 0.63 11.40
CA SER A 217 -5.28 1.35 11.94
C SER A 217 -6.13 1.99 10.85
N ALA A 218 -5.95 3.27 10.55
CA ALA A 218 -6.73 4.04 9.58
C ALA A 218 -6.85 3.29 8.24
N HIS A 219 -5.72 2.85 7.69
CA HIS A 219 -5.71 2.07 6.46
C HIS A 219 -6.50 0.76 6.60
N ALA A 220 -6.15 -0.09 7.56
CA ALA A 220 -6.82 -1.39 7.73
C ALA A 220 -8.33 -1.24 7.91
N LYS A 221 -8.78 -0.36 8.81
CA LYS A 221 -10.22 -0.12 9.08
C LYS A 221 -10.99 0.24 7.82
N PHE A 222 -10.55 1.28 7.10
CA PHE A 222 -11.29 1.77 5.95
C PHE A 222 -11.24 0.79 4.78
N TYR A 223 -10.09 0.17 4.53
CA TYR A 223 -9.96 -0.76 3.40
C TYR A 223 -10.71 -2.07 3.62
N THR A 224 -10.77 -2.57 4.85
CA THR A 224 -11.65 -3.71 5.17
C THR A 224 -13.12 -3.32 5.09
N ALA A 225 -13.50 -2.12 5.57
CA ALA A 225 -14.88 -1.66 5.47
C ALA A 225 -15.34 -1.52 4.02
N ILE A 226 -14.53 -0.88 3.16
CA ILE A 226 -14.80 -0.74 1.72
C ILE A 226 -14.89 -2.11 1.03
N ASN A 227 -14.03 -3.08 1.38
CA ASN A 227 -14.13 -4.45 0.88
C ASN A 227 -15.46 -5.10 1.28
N THR A 228 -15.95 -4.84 2.49
CA THR A 228 -17.21 -5.41 2.99
C THR A 228 -18.43 -4.79 2.31
N VAL A 229 -18.47 -3.47 2.17
CA VAL A 229 -19.64 -2.78 1.58
C VAL A 229 -19.63 -2.76 0.05
N LEU A 230 -18.49 -3.06 -0.59
CA LEU A 230 -18.35 -3.17 -2.04
C LEU A 230 -18.85 -1.94 -2.82
N ILE A 231 -18.60 -0.73 -2.30
CA ILE A 231 -18.96 0.53 -2.98
C ILE A 231 -17.85 1.09 -3.88
N ALA A 232 -16.60 0.67 -3.66
CA ALA A 232 -15.42 1.12 -4.38
C ALA A 232 -14.31 0.05 -4.32
N PRO A 233 -13.30 0.09 -5.21
CA PRO A 233 -12.13 -0.78 -5.10
C PRO A 233 -11.25 -0.37 -3.89
N CYS A 234 -10.96 -1.28 -2.98
CA CYS A 234 -10.09 -1.02 -1.81
C CYS A 234 -8.64 -1.45 -2.05
N ILE A 235 -7.98 -0.83 -3.03
CA ILE A 235 -6.69 -1.32 -3.50
C ILE A 235 -5.54 -0.48 -2.98
N VAL A 236 -4.57 -1.16 -2.38
CA VAL A 236 -3.24 -0.62 -2.07
C VAL A 236 -2.21 -1.53 -2.71
N GLY A 237 -1.51 -0.96 -3.68
CA GLY A 237 -0.61 -1.62 -4.62
C GLY A 237 0.66 -2.25 -4.05
N LYS A 238 0.50 -3.22 -3.15
CA LYS A 238 1.60 -3.99 -2.54
C LYS A 238 1.59 -5.46 -2.91
N SER A 239 0.40 -6.05 -3.01
CA SER A 239 0.19 -7.44 -3.45
C SER A 239 -1.16 -7.54 -4.13
N SER A 240 -1.17 -7.81 -5.43
CA SER A 240 -2.38 -7.76 -6.25
C SER A 240 -2.34 -8.81 -7.35
N MET A 241 -3.41 -9.58 -7.46
CA MET A 241 -3.55 -10.70 -8.38
C MET A 241 -4.77 -10.52 -9.28
N PHE A 242 -4.57 -10.71 -10.58
CA PHE A 242 -5.64 -10.56 -11.59
C PHE A 242 -5.33 -11.39 -12.85
N ARG A 243 -6.30 -11.42 -13.76
CA ARG A 243 -6.15 -12.09 -15.07
C ARG A 243 -5.62 -11.10 -16.11
N ARG A 244 -4.53 -11.48 -16.78
CA ARG A 244 -3.91 -10.71 -17.86
C ARG A 244 -4.89 -10.49 -19.01
N SER A 245 -5.60 -11.54 -19.43
CA SER A 245 -6.62 -11.48 -20.48
C SER A 245 -7.69 -10.44 -20.21
N HIS A 246 -8.15 -10.33 -18.97
CA HIS A 246 -9.14 -9.34 -18.54
C HIS A 246 -8.57 -7.92 -18.65
N LEU A 247 -7.37 -7.67 -18.12
CA LEU A 247 -6.76 -6.34 -18.15
C LEU A 247 -6.44 -5.91 -19.59
N ASP A 248 -5.88 -6.81 -20.39
CA ASP A 248 -5.54 -6.58 -21.79
C ASP A 248 -6.78 -6.23 -22.62
N ALA A 249 -7.88 -6.96 -22.44
CA ALA A 249 -9.12 -6.68 -23.17
C ALA A 249 -9.69 -5.30 -22.80
N LEU A 250 -9.74 -4.97 -21.49
CA LEU A 250 -10.28 -3.70 -21.02
C LEU A 250 -9.44 -2.49 -21.48
N THR A 251 -8.12 -2.63 -21.47
CA THR A 251 -7.20 -1.57 -21.88
C THR A 251 -7.19 -1.37 -23.40
N ARG A 252 -7.29 -2.44 -24.21
CA ARG A 252 -7.49 -2.31 -25.67
C ARG A 252 -8.79 -1.58 -26.00
N GLN A 253 -9.88 -1.91 -25.32
CA GLN A 253 -11.17 -1.22 -25.46
C GLN A 253 -11.06 0.26 -25.04
N ALA A 254 -10.41 0.54 -23.91
CA ALA A 254 -10.22 1.90 -23.43
C ALA A 254 -9.36 2.72 -24.40
N ALA A 255 -8.27 2.16 -24.93
CA ALA A 255 -7.40 2.82 -25.89
C ALA A 255 -8.14 3.12 -27.21
N GLY A 256 -8.92 2.17 -27.74
CA GLY A 256 -9.72 2.38 -28.96
C GLY A 256 -10.81 3.44 -28.81
N SER A 257 -11.30 3.68 -27.59
CA SER A 257 -12.29 4.74 -27.31
C SER A 257 -11.69 6.15 -27.15
N GLN A 258 -10.38 6.26 -26.92
CA GLN A 258 -9.69 7.55 -26.68
C GLN A 258 -9.13 8.19 -27.95
N THR A 259 -9.03 7.45 -29.06
CA THR A 259 -8.57 7.99 -30.35
C THR A 259 -9.73 8.61 -31.12
N LYS A 260 -9.67 9.92 -31.39
CA LYS A 260 -10.49 10.53 -32.45
C LYS A 260 -10.07 9.90 -33.79
N PRO A 261 -11.01 9.49 -34.67
CA PRO A 261 -10.69 8.83 -35.95
C PRO A 261 -9.65 9.58 -36.79
N GLU A 262 -9.74 10.92 -36.80
CA GLU A 262 -8.87 11.83 -37.55
C GLU A 262 -7.42 11.88 -37.04
N ALA A 263 -7.20 11.65 -35.74
CA ALA A 263 -5.86 11.66 -35.13
C ALA A 263 -5.12 10.31 -35.30
N GLN A 264 -5.87 9.23 -35.54
CA GLN A 264 -5.34 7.90 -35.77
C GLN A 264 -4.82 7.73 -37.21
N ALA A 265 -5.43 8.44 -38.17
CA ALA A 265 -5.03 8.46 -39.58
C ALA A 265 -3.69 9.19 -39.85
N LYS A 266 -3.23 10.06 -38.93
CA LYS A 266 -1.95 10.79 -39.07
C LYS A 266 -0.74 10.10 -38.42
N ARG A 267 -0.92 8.95 -37.76
CA ARG A 267 0.20 8.21 -37.13
C ARG A 267 0.76 7.17 -38.11
N PRO A 268 2.10 7.07 -38.26
CA PRO A 268 2.73 6.03 -39.07
C PRO A 268 2.24 4.63 -38.68
N ALA A 269 2.10 3.71 -39.65
CA ALA A 269 1.57 2.34 -39.48
C ALA A 269 2.23 1.56 -38.34
N ASP A 270 3.49 1.87 -38.07
CA ASP A 270 4.35 1.20 -37.10
C ASP A 270 4.16 1.70 -35.64
N GLN A 271 3.51 2.86 -35.43
CA GLN A 271 3.12 3.37 -34.10
C GLN A 271 1.66 3.06 -33.72
N GLN A 272 0.98 2.21 -34.50
CA GLN A 272 -0.48 2.03 -34.41
C GLN A 272 -0.94 0.96 -33.41
N THR A 273 -0.04 0.22 -32.74
CA THR A 273 -0.50 -0.72 -31.71
C THR A 273 -0.68 0.01 -30.37
N PRO A 274 -1.91 0.28 -29.91
CA PRO A 274 -2.12 0.94 -28.63
C PRO A 274 -1.51 0.11 -27.49
N LEU A 275 -0.91 0.81 -26.52
CA LEU A 275 -0.46 0.17 -25.28
C LEU A 275 -1.65 -0.53 -24.62
N SER A 276 -1.42 -1.76 -24.16
CA SER A 276 -2.42 -2.60 -23.52
C SER A 276 -1.85 -3.31 -22.31
N GLY A 277 -2.73 -3.84 -21.48
CA GLY A 277 -2.40 -4.45 -20.21
C GLY A 277 -1.77 -3.45 -19.26
N LEU A 278 -0.65 -3.85 -18.65
CA LEU A 278 0.08 -3.01 -17.70
C LEU A 278 0.64 -1.73 -18.34
N ASP A 279 1.10 -1.81 -19.59
CA ASP A 279 1.77 -0.71 -20.29
C ASP A 279 0.86 0.48 -20.57
N PHE A 280 -0.46 0.24 -20.64
CA PHE A 280 -1.47 1.30 -20.77
C PHE A 280 -1.37 2.34 -19.64
N PHE A 281 -0.96 1.91 -18.44
CA PHE A 281 -0.84 2.77 -17.25
C PHE A 281 0.54 3.42 -17.10
N SER A 282 1.43 3.29 -18.09
CA SER A 282 2.81 3.82 -18.03
C SER A 282 2.89 5.35 -17.90
N HIS A 283 1.81 6.08 -18.20
CA HIS A 283 1.73 7.52 -18.00
C HIS A 283 1.11 7.93 -16.66
N ASN A 284 0.61 7.01 -15.87
CA ASN A 284 -0.11 7.31 -14.63
C ASN A 284 0.78 7.05 -13.41
N ILE A 285 0.54 7.75 -12.31
CA ILE A 285 1.04 7.37 -10.98
C ILE A 285 -0.12 6.71 -10.23
N CYS A 286 0.17 5.79 -9.30
CA CYS A 286 -0.82 4.96 -8.61
C CYS A 286 -1.53 4.01 -9.59
N GLU A 287 -0.75 3.41 -10.48
CA GLU A 287 -1.19 2.39 -11.43
C GLU A 287 -2.02 1.29 -10.78
N ASP A 288 -1.66 0.84 -9.57
CA ASP A 288 -2.36 -0.24 -8.88
C ASP A 288 -3.83 0.10 -8.61
N HIS A 289 -4.10 1.35 -8.21
CA HIS A 289 -5.46 1.84 -8.02
C HIS A 289 -6.22 1.92 -9.34
N LEU A 290 -5.59 2.42 -10.40
CA LEU A 290 -6.22 2.57 -11.72
C LEU A 290 -6.51 1.23 -12.39
N ILE A 291 -5.61 0.25 -12.27
CA ILE A 291 -5.79 -1.12 -12.75
C ILE A 291 -7.06 -1.71 -12.14
N GLY A 292 -7.18 -1.61 -10.82
CA GLY A 292 -8.34 -2.18 -10.17
C GLY A 292 -9.61 -1.35 -10.27
N ASP A 293 -9.52 -0.03 -10.42
CA ASP A 293 -10.66 0.81 -10.79
C ASP A 293 -11.21 0.43 -12.17
N LEU A 294 -10.33 0.19 -13.14
CA LEU A 294 -10.71 -0.29 -14.47
C LEU A 294 -11.41 -1.66 -14.40
N LEU A 295 -10.81 -2.62 -13.67
CA LEU A 295 -11.39 -3.96 -13.46
C LEU A 295 -12.73 -3.91 -12.70
N TRP A 296 -12.86 -3.00 -11.75
CA TRP A 296 -14.07 -2.77 -10.96
C TRP A 296 -15.22 -2.23 -11.83
N LYS A 297 -14.97 -1.14 -12.54
CA LYS A 297 -16.00 -0.39 -13.28
C LYS A 297 -16.40 -1.06 -14.59
N ARG A 298 -15.47 -1.68 -15.30
CA ARG A 298 -15.71 -2.21 -16.66
C ARG A 298 -16.06 -3.70 -16.65
N ARG A 299 -16.72 -4.14 -17.72
CA ARG A 299 -17.07 -5.56 -17.90
C ARG A 299 -15.99 -6.30 -18.64
N VAL A 300 -15.64 -7.48 -18.15
CA VAL A 300 -14.63 -8.33 -18.77
C VAL A 300 -15.26 -9.25 -19.83
N PRO A 301 -14.49 -9.76 -20.81
CA PRO A 301 -15.02 -10.49 -21.98
C PRO A 301 -15.88 -11.75 -21.69
N ASN A 302 -15.93 -12.24 -20.46
CA ASN A 302 -16.71 -13.42 -20.08
C ASN A 302 -17.71 -13.16 -18.93
N GLU A 303 -17.98 -11.89 -18.61
CA GLU A 303 -18.98 -11.52 -17.59
C GLU A 303 -20.39 -11.59 -18.20
N PRO A 304 -21.30 -12.43 -17.66
CA PRO A 304 -22.66 -12.53 -18.17
C PRO A 304 -23.34 -11.17 -18.18
N ARG A 305 -24.11 -10.85 -19.24
CA ARG A 305 -24.91 -9.62 -19.25
C ARG A 305 -25.92 -9.69 -18.09
N PRO A 306 -26.06 -8.62 -17.27
CA PRO A 306 -27.12 -8.55 -16.29
C PRO A 306 -28.44 -8.55 -17.07
N SER A 307 -29.28 -9.51 -16.75
CA SER A 307 -30.65 -9.58 -17.25
C SER A 307 -31.49 -8.69 -16.35
N LEU A 308 -32.29 -7.79 -16.93
CA LEU A 308 -33.29 -7.00 -16.20
C LEU A 308 -34.33 -7.89 -15.48
N LEU A 309 -34.49 -9.13 -15.95
CA LEU A 309 -35.42 -10.11 -15.42
C LEU A 309 -34.80 -11.01 -14.34
N ARG A 310 -33.48 -10.94 -14.09
CA ARG A 310 -32.82 -11.79 -13.09
C ARG A 310 -32.56 -10.98 -11.81
N PRO A 311 -33.11 -11.41 -10.66
CA PRO A 311 -32.85 -10.75 -9.38
C PRO A 311 -31.34 -10.74 -9.04
N PRO A 312 -30.81 -9.69 -8.41
CA PRO A 312 -29.38 -9.57 -8.08
C PRO A 312 -28.80 -10.72 -7.24
N TRP A 313 -29.65 -11.39 -6.46
CA TRP A 313 -29.30 -12.51 -5.57
C TRP A 313 -29.30 -13.88 -6.26
N GLN A 314 -29.81 -13.99 -7.50
CA GLN A 314 -29.77 -15.24 -8.25
C GLN A 314 -28.46 -15.36 -9.05
N PRO A 315 -27.58 -16.33 -8.72
CA PRO A 315 -26.37 -16.56 -9.49
C PRO A 315 -26.73 -16.95 -10.94
N PRO A 316 -25.92 -16.53 -11.94
CA PRO A 316 -26.10 -16.97 -13.32
C PRO A 316 -26.06 -18.49 -13.40
N SER A 317 -27.05 -19.08 -14.07
CA SER A 317 -27.03 -20.48 -14.47
C SER A 317 -26.01 -20.67 -15.59
N GLY A 318 -24.82 -21.12 -15.24
CA GLY A 318 -23.74 -21.44 -16.17
C GLY A 318 -22.68 -22.32 -15.49
N PRO A 319 -21.80 -22.96 -16.26
CA PRO A 319 -20.80 -23.89 -15.72
C PRO A 319 -19.69 -23.19 -14.91
N SER A 320 -19.66 -21.85 -14.86
CA SER A 320 -18.64 -21.07 -14.15
C SER A 320 -19.28 -20.21 -13.05
N PRO A 321 -18.60 -20.06 -11.89
CA PRO A 321 -19.13 -19.26 -10.79
C PRO A 321 -19.32 -17.79 -11.20
N PRO A 322 -20.32 -17.09 -10.64
CA PRO A 322 -20.47 -15.66 -10.85
C PRO A 322 -19.20 -14.89 -10.53
N LEU A 323 -18.95 -13.83 -11.30
CA LEU A 323 -17.75 -13.02 -11.18
C LEU A 323 -18.00 -11.77 -10.34
N GLY A 324 -17.52 -11.79 -9.10
CA GLY A 324 -17.42 -10.63 -8.21
C GLY A 324 -16.39 -9.61 -8.71
N LYS A 325 -16.53 -8.36 -8.27
CA LYS A 325 -15.70 -7.25 -8.73
C LYS A 325 -14.27 -7.31 -8.16
N HIS A 326 -14.12 -7.37 -6.83
CA HIS A 326 -12.84 -7.66 -6.18
C HIS A 326 -13.06 -8.40 -4.87
N ALA A 327 -11.99 -8.99 -4.33
CA ALA A 327 -11.98 -9.53 -2.96
C ALA A 327 -10.63 -9.32 -2.28
N LEU A 328 -10.68 -9.05 -0.98
CA LEU A 328 -9.56 -9.22 -0.07
C LEU A 328 -9.35 -10.70 0.24
N CYS A 329 -8.12 -11.21 0.12
CA CYS A 329 -7.74 -12.54 0.58
C CYS A 329 -7.70 -12.55 2.11
N PHE A 330 -8.87 -12.75 2.73
CA PHE A 330 -9.06 -12.57 4.16
C PHE A 330 -8.21 -13.55 4.98
N GLY A 331 -7.59 -13.06 6.05
CA GLY A 331 -6.66 -13.82 6.88
C GLY A 331 -5.19 -13.74 6.43
N ASP A 332 -4.92 -13.46 5.16
CA ASP A 332 -3.55 -13.33 4.64
C ASP A 332 -3.10 -11.87 4.55
N LEU A 333 -1.94 -11.60 5.13
CA LEU A 333 -1.35 -10.26 5.17
C LEU A 333 -0.20 -10.15 4.15
N ALA A 334 -0.06 -8.96 3.57
CA ALA A 334 1.13 -8.54 2.84
C ALA A 334 2.00 -7.72 3.80
N ILE A 335 3.03 -8.35 4.39
CA ILE A 335 3.81 -7.76 5.49
C ILE A 335 5.03 -7.04 4.90
N GLN A 336 5.13 -5.74 5.13
CA GLN A 336 6.25 -4.91 4.68
C GLN A 336 7.14 -4.57 5.88
N PRO A 337 8.34 -5.17 6.01
CA PRO A 337 9.34 -4.70 6.95
C PRO A 337 9.84 -3.31 6.54
N MET A 338 10.06 -2.44 7.52
CA MET A 338 10.65 -1.12 7.33
C MET A 338 11.68 -0.85 8.42
N ALA A 339 12.65 0.02 8.14
CA ALA A 339 13.68 0.40 9.09
C ALA A 339 14.20 1.79 8.75
N ALA A 340 14.74 2.50 9.74
CA ALA A 340 15.44 3.77 9.58
C ALA A 340 14.64 4.82 8.75
N PHE A 341 13.33 4.92 8.98
CA PHE A 341 12.45 5.79 8.20
C PHE A 341 12.15 7.12 8.93
N PRO A 342 12.58 8.28 8.39
CA PRO A 342 12.36 9.58 9.03
C PRO A 342 10.90 10.06 9.00
N VAL A 343 10.51 10.88 9.98
CA VAL A 343 9.16 11.48 10.05
C VAL A 343 8.88 12.35 8.82
N GLY A 344 9.87 13.11 8.34
CA GLY A 344 9.72 13.89 7.11
C GLY A 344 9.45 13.03 5.88
N ALA A 345 10.05 11.83 5.82
CA ALA A 345 9.81 10.88 4.73
C ALA A 345 8.39 10.27 4.81
N TYR A 346 7.88 10.03 6.02
CA TYR A 346 6.49 9.66 6.25
C TYR A 346 5.52 10.75 5.75
N VAL A 347 5.73 12.00 6.16
CA VAL A 347 4.92 13.15 5.70
C VAL A 347 4.94 13.27 4.18
N ALA A 348 6.12 13.21 3.56
CA ALA A 348 6.25 13.28 2.11
C ALA A 348 5.53 12.12 1.40
N ARG A 349 5.62 10.90 1.95
CA ARG A 349 4.92 9.72 1.42
C ARG A 349 3.40 9.87 1.49
N ARG A 350 2.86 10.28 2.64
CA ARG A 350 1.42 10.51 2.84
C ARG A 350 0.90 11.62 1.93
N ALA A 351 1.62 12.74 1.85
CA ALA A 351 1.26 13.84 0.98
C ALA A 351 1.26 13.44 -0.51
N ARG A 352 2.21 12.61 -0.94
CA ARG A 352 2.21 12.06 -2.30
C ARG A 352 0.94 11.26 -2.60
N TRP A 353 0.51 10.39 -1.70
CA TRP A 353 -0.73 9.63 -1.90
C TRP A 353 -1.96 10.54 -1.99
N LEU A 354 -2.05 11.55 -1.11
CA LEU A 354 -3.15 12.51 -1.12
C LEU A 354 -3.18 13.38 -2.38
N ARG A 355 -2.01 13.82 -2.88
CA ARG A 355 -1.89 14.59 -4.13
C ARG A 355 -2.36 13.81 -5.35
N VAL A 356 -2.20 12.48 -5.35
CA VAL A 356 -2.72 11.64 -6.42
C VAL A 356 -4.21 11.38 -6.22
N ARG A 357 -4.62 11.02 -4.99
CA ARG A 357 -6.01 10.69 -4.63
C ARG A 357 -6.98 11.84 -4.83
N LYS A 358 -6.56 13.11 -4.69
CA LYS A 358 -7.44 14.25 -4.97
C LYS A 358 -7.91 14.32 -6.43
N TYR A 359 -7.21 13.65 -7.35
CA TYR A 359 -7.63 13.51 -8.74
C TYR A 359 -8.30 12.15 -9.03
N THR A 360 -7.82 11.06 -8.43
CA THR A 360 -8.36 9.71 -8.72
C THR A 360 -9.63 9.39 -7.93
N VAL A 361 -9.73 9.85 -6.69
CA VAL A 361 -10.87 9.66 -5.77
C VAL A 361 -11.20 10.98 -5.03
N PRO A 362 -11.68 12.02 -5.74
CA PRO A 362 -11.83 13.36 -5.17
C PRO A 362 -12.77 13.41 -3.96
N ALA A 363 -13.93 12.76 -4.05
CA ALA A 363 -14.93 12.75 -2.98
C ALA A 363 -14.38 12.14 -1.68
N ALA A 364 -13.76 10.94 -1.78
CA ALA A 364 -13.15 10.28 -0.63
C ALA A 364 -12.00 11.10 -0.03
N THR A 365 -11.22 11.79 -0.88
CA THR A 365 -10.13 12.66 -0.42
C THR A 365 -10.66 13.91 0.27
N GLY A 366 -11.76 14.50 -0.22
CA GLY A 366 -12.37 15.69 0.36
C GLY A 366 -12.93 15.47 1.76
N VAL A 367 -13.52 14.29 2.01
CA VAL A 367 -14.10 13.95 3.32
C VAL A 367 -13.10 13.31 4.30
N GLU A 368 -11.90 12.93 3.85
CA GLU A 368 -10.87 12.24 4.65
C GLU A 368 -10.63 12.91 6.02
N PRO A 369 -10.48 14.25 6.13
CA PRO A 369 -10.34 14.91 7.42
C PRO A 369 -11.49 14.68 8.39
N GLY A 370 -12.72 14.63 7.89
CA GLY A 370 -13.92 14.40 8.69
C GLY A 370 -14.04 12.96 9.21
N THR A 371 -13.20 12.06 8.70
CA THR A 371 -13.14 10.64 9.10
C THR A 371 -12.00 10.32 10.07
N GLU A 372 -11.21 11.32 10.46
CA GLU A 372 -10.10 11.20 11.42
C GLU A 372 -10.56 11.55 12.84
N SER A 373 -9.89 10.99 13.86
CA SER A 373 -10.46 11.00 15.22
C SER A 373 -10.57 12.41 15.80
N LEU A 374 -9.63 13.31 15.52
CA LEU A 374 -9.61 14.67 16.06
C LEU A 374 -10.77 15.52 15.52
N LEU A 375 -10.83 15.75 14.21
CA LEU A 375 -11.85 16.61 13.61
C LEU A 375 -13.25 15.99 13.77
N CYS A 376 -13.38 14.67 13.60
CA CYS A 376 -14.65 13.96 13.79
C CYS A 376 -15.16 14.11 15.23
N SER A 377 -14.30 13.89 16.23
CA SER A 377 -14.70 14.03 17.64
C SER A 377 -15.03 15.48 18.00
N ALA A 378 -14.32 16.46 17.42
CA ALA A 378 -14.57 17.87 17.67
C ALA A 378 -15.93 18.32 17.12
N LEU A 379 -16.25 17.92 15.88
CA LEU A 379 -17.57 18.14 15.27
C LEU A 379 -18.68 17.41 16.05
N GLY A 380 -18.43 16.17 16.47
CA GLY A 380 -19.35 15.40 17.30
C GLY A 380 -19.64 16.05 18.65
N GLY A 381 -18.62 16.53 19.35
CA GLY A 381 -18.78 17.24 20.63
C GLY A 381 -19.53 18.56 20.47
N ALA A 382 -19.23 19.31 19.41
CA ALA A 382 -19.93 20.53 19.05
C ALA A 382 -21.41 20.29 18.71
N ALA A 383 -21.72 19.18 18.02
CA ALA A 383 -23.09 18.77 17.73
C ALA A 383 -23.83 18.29 18.98
N PHE A 384 -23.17 17.47 19.82
CA PHE A 384 -23.72 16.97 21.08
C PHE A 384 -24.14 18.12 22.00
N ALA A 385 -23.26 19.11 22.20
CA ALA A 385 -23.52 20.25 23.06
C ALA A 385 -24.67 21.14 22.57
N ARG A 386 -24.86 21.27 21.25
CA ARG A 386 -25.89 22.14 20.66
C ARG A 386 -27.24 21.46 20.45
N LEU A 387 -27.24 20.16 20.16
CA LEU A 387 -28.44 19.44 19.73
C LEU A 387 -28.91 18.44 20.78
N ALA A 388 -28.01 17.57 21.25
CA ALA A 388 -28.36 16.48 22.16
C ALA A 388 -28.49 16.94 23.61
N LEU A 389 -27.59 17.80 24.09
CA LEU A 389 -27.60 18.26 25.47
C LEU A 389 -28.87 19.03 25.86
N PRO A 390 -29.41 19.97 25.04
CA PRO A 390 -30.68 20.62 25.35
C PRO A 390 -31.85 19.64 25.38
N TRP A 391 -31.88 18.66 24.47
CA TRP A 391 -32.90 17.62 24.45
C TRP A 391 -32.84 16.73 25.70
N LEU A 392 -31.64 16.29 26.11
CA LEU A 392 -31.43 15.52 27.34
C LEU A 392 -31.81 16.30 28.59
N ARG A 393 -31.44 17.58 28.68
CA ARG A 393 -31.85 18.46 29.78
C ARG A 393 -33.38 18.61 29.83
N GLY A 394 -34.04 18.70 28.67
CA GLY A 394 -35.49 18.76 28.56
C GLY A 394 -36.21 17.47 29.00
N LEU A 395 -35.58 16.30 28.83
CA LEU A 395 -36.09 15.04 29.37
C LEU A 395 -35.93 14.97 30.89
N CYS A 396 -34.75 15.29 31.42
CA CYS A 396 -34.49 15.26 32.87
C CYS A 396 -35.32 16.30 33.64
N ALA A 397 -35.61 17.46 33.03
CA ALA A 397 -36.45 18.50 33.63
C ALA A 397 -37.94 18.14 33.68
N ARG A 398 -38.40 17.09 32.96
CA ARG A 398 -39.79 16.61 33.05
C ARG A 398 -40.06 15.80 34.32
N ASP A 399 -39.02 15.27 34.96
CA ASP A 399 -39.12 14.39 36.14
C ASP A 399 -38.52 15.01 37.42
N ALA A 400 -38.04 16.26 37.40
CA ALA A 400 -37.41 16.92 38.54
C ALA A 400 -38.13 18.23 38.92
N ALA A 401 -38.69 18.27 40.14
CA ALA A 401 -39.15 19.51 40.78
C ALA A 401 -37.99 20.53 40.90
N PRO A 402 -38.24 21.85 40.86
CA PRO A 402 -37.17 22.84 40.73
C PRO A 402 -36.44 23.03 42.07
N PRO A 403 -35.09 22.97 42.12
CA PRO A 403 -34.35 23.49 43.25
C PRO A 403 -33.78 24.88 42.94
N CYS A 404 -34.17 25.81 43.81
CA CYS A 404 -33.47 27.01 44.26
C CYS A 404 -32.03 27.19 43.73
N CYS A 405 -31.84 28.05 42.73
CA CYS A 405 -30.55 28.68 42.42
C CYS A 405 -30.80 30.12 41.92
N SER A 406 -31.25 30.98 42.82
CA SER A 406 -31.76 32.35 42.53
C SER A 406 -30.67 33.45 42.59
N TYR A 407 -29.48 33.17 42.06
CA TYR A 407 -28.44 34.20 41.93
C TYR A 407 -27.93 34.37 40.49
N ALA A 408 -27.87 33.28 39.70
CA ALA A 408 -27.51 33.34 38.27
C ALA A 408 -28.63 33.91 37.36
N SER A 409 -29.86 34.05 37.89
CA SER A 409 -31.05 34.54 37.16
C SER A 409 -31.07 36.05 36.96
N ARG A 410 -30.15 36.82 37.56
CA ARG A 410 -30.12 38.29 37.48
C ARG A 410 -29.26 38.87 36.34
N LEU A 411 -28.45 38.06 35.66
CA LEU A 411 -27.69 38.52 34.50
C LEU A 411 -28.55 38.45 33.21
N PRO A 412 -28.38 39.39 32.28
CA PRO A 412 -28.98 39.28 30.95
C PRO A 412 -28.57 37.97 30.25
N PRO A 413 -29.43 37.34 29.44
CA PRO A 413 -29.15 36.03 28.83
C PRO A 413 -27.82 35.95 28.07
N TRP A 414 -27.36 37.07 27.49
CA TRP A 414 -26.10 37.19 26.73
C TRP A 414 -24.83 37.31 27.59
N LEU A 415 -24.95 37.44 28.92
CA LEU A 415 -23.83 37.59 29.87
C LEU A 415 -23.71 36.42 30.85
N ARG A 416 -24.49 35.34 30.65
CA ARG A 416 -24.40 34.12 31.47
C ARG A 416 -23.45 33.12 30.80
N PRO A 417 -22.18 32.97 31.25
CA PRO A 417 -21.40 31.81 30.85
C PRO A 417 -22.03 30.57 31.51
N ASP A 418 -22.78 29.77 30.75
CA ASP A 418 -23.02 28.36 31.11
C ASP A 418 -21.80 27.59 30.59
N PRO A 419 -20.83 27.18 31.43
CA PRO A 419 -19.73 26.33 30.99
C PRO A 419 -20.22 24.93 30.60
N GLY A 420 -21.47 24.57 30.91
CA GLY A 420 -22.06 23.26 30.69
C GLY A 420 -21.97 22.74 29.25
N PRO A 421 -22.36 23.50 28.21
CA PRO A 421 -22.23 23.06 26.82
C PRO A 421 -20.79 22.85 26.38
N LEU A 422 -19.86 23.72 26.80
CA LEU A 422 -18.45 23.57 26.47
C LEU A 422 -17.84 22.35 27.16
N LEU A 423 -18.09 22.18 28.46
CA LEU A 423 -17.65 21.01 29.22
C LEU A 423 -18.25 19.71 28.66
N ALA A 424 -19.52 19.72 28.29
CA ALA A 424 -20.17 18.58 27.63
C ALA A 424 -19.56 18.26 26.26
N ALA A 425 -19.25 19.29 25.46
CA ALA A 425 -18.55 19.11 24.19
C ALA A 425 -17.16 18.51 24.39
N LEU A 426 -16.39 19.01 25.38
CA LEU A 426 -15.05 18.51 25.71
C LEU A 426 -15.09 17.10 26.29
N ALA A 427 -16.07 16.78 27.13
CA ALA A 427 -16.28 15.45 27.67
C ALA A 427 -16.63 14.45 26.57
N PHE A 428 -17.55 14.81 25.67
CA PHE A 428 -17.86 14.00 24.48
C PHE A 428 -16.61 13.80 23.60
N PHE A 429 -15.87 14.88 23.35
CA PHE A 429 -14.64 14.84 22.57
C PHE A 429 -13.63 13.86 23.17
N ALA A 430 -13.37 13.96 24.48
CA ALA A 430 -12.44 13.08 25.18
C ALA A 430 -12.92 11.61 25.17
N ALA A 431 -14.21 11.36 25.41
CA ALA A 431 -14.79 10.02 25.37
C ALA A 431 -14.72 9.40 23.96
N SER A 432 -15.04 10.19 22.93
CA SER A 432 -14.92 9.79 21.52
C SER A 432 -13.47 9.46 21.16
N LEU A 433 -12.50 10.32 21.52
CA LEU A 433 -11.08 10.05 21.29
C LEU A 433 -10.60 8.80 22.01
N ALA A 434 -11.02 8.57 23.25
CA ALA A 434 -10.69 7.35 23.98
C ALA A 434 -11.23 6.11 23.25
N LEU A 435 -12.47 6.17 22.74
CA LEU A 435 -13.05 5.09 21.95
C LEU A 435 -12.26 4.82 20.65
N TRP A 436 -11.87 5.87 19.92
CA TRP A 436 -11.01 5.76 18.75
C TRP A 436 -9.66 5.10 19.08
N ALA A 437 -9.02 5.54 20.16
CA ALA A 437 -7.75 4.99 20.62
C ALA A 437 -7.89 3.51 21.02
N VAL A 438 -8.93 3.14 21.77
CA VAL A 438 -9.19 1.74 22.15
C VAL A 438 -9.44 0.87 20.92
N ALA A 439 -10.25 1.33 19.97
CA ALA A 439 -10.53 0.60 18.74
C ALA A 439 -9.25 0.37 17.91
N ASP A 440 -8.43 1.42 17.75
CA ASP A 440 -7.14 1.32 17.05
C ASP A 440 -6.14 0.43 17.79
N TRP A 441 -6.10 0.50 19.11
CA TRP A 441 -5.25 -0.35 19.94
C TRP A 441 -5.60 -1.82 19.76
N VAL A 442 -6.90 -2.15 19.85
CA VAL A 442 -7.38 -3.53 19.68
C VAL A 442 -7.07 -4.02 18.27
N LEU A 443 -7.36 -3.22 17.24
CA LEU A 443 -7.07 -3.62 15.86
C LEU A 443 -5.56 -3.84 15.64
N TYR A 444 -4.73 -2.89 16.08
CA TYR A 444 -3.28 -2.99 16.02
C TYR A 444 -2.78 -4.27 16.68
N ALA A 445 -3.21 -4.54 17.92
CA ALA A 445 -2.80 -5.72 18.67
C ALA A 445 -3.24 -7.02 17.98
N ARG A 446 -4.40 -7.06 17.34
CA ARG A 446 -4.90 -8.24 16.63
C ARG A 446 -4.14 -8.50 15.34
N LEU A 447 -3.86 -7.46 14.54
CA LEU A 447 -3.09 -7.58 13.29
C LEU A 447 -1.63 -7.98 13.59
N HIS A 448 -0.98 -7.32 14.53
CA HIS A 448 0.43 -7.58 14.89
C HIS A 448 0.63 -8.85 15.72
N ALA A 449 -0.43 -9.49 16.24
CA ALA A 449 -0.29 -10.79 16.89
C ALA A 449 0.14 -11.89 15.91
N GLY A 450 -0.02 -11.69 14.60
CA GLY A 450 0.40 -12.64 13.56
C GLY A 450 -0.31 -13.98 13.61
N ARG A 451 -1.52 -14.04 14.21
CA ARG A 451 -2.25 -15.30 14.45
C ARG A 451 -2.70 -15.99 13.16
N SER A 452 -2.92 -15.23 12.10
CA SER A 452 -3.34 -15.75 10.80
C SER A 452 -2.16 -16.06 9.87
N VAL A 453 -0.94 -15.72 10.28
CA VAL A 453 0.27 -15.96 9.48
C VAL A 453 0.69 -17.41 9.67
N ALA A 454 0.69 -18.19 8.58
CA ALA A 454 1.27 -19.53 8.58
C ALA A 454 2.77 -19.44 8.86
N GLN A 455 3.24 -20.16 9.89
CA GLN A 455 4.63 -20.14 10.32
C GLN A 455 5.36 -21.41 9.89
N ASP A 456 6.62 -21.23 9.51
CA ASP A 456 7.59 -22.29 9.21
C ASP A 456 8.98 -21.89 9.72
N THR A 457 9.97 -22.76 9.50
CA THR A 457 11.37 -22.55 9.90
C THR A 457 12.00 -21.31 9.24
N ASP A 458 11.51 -20.93 8.07
CA ASP A 458 11.99 -19.84 7.25
C ASP A 458 11.25 -18.51 7.50
N THR A 459 10.30 -18.49 8.44
CA THR A 459 9.52 -17.30 8.75
C THR A 459 10.40 -16.26 9.46
N PRO A 460 10.59 -15.05 8.89
CA PRO A 460 11.48 -14.04 9.43
C PRO A 460 10.91 -13.44 10.71
N VAL A 461 11.79 -12.94 11.59
CA VAL A 461 11.44 -12.46 12.94
C VAL A 461 10.29 -11.45 12.93
N PHE A 462 10.25 -10.57 11.94
CA PHE A 462 9.24 -9.52 11.81
C PHE A 462 7.83 -10.02 11.50
N ALA A 463 7.73 -11.20 10.89
CA ALA A 463 6.47 -11.82 10.50
C ALA A 463 6.04 -12.94 11.46
N ARG A 464 6.86 -13.27 12.47
CA ARG A 464 6.53 -14.33 13.42
C ARG A 464 5.34 -13.91 14.30
N ARG A 465 4.48 -14.91 14.57
CA ARG A 465 3.42 -14.84 15.56
C ARG A 465 4.00 -14.50 16.93
N LEU A 466 3.34 -13.58 17.62
CA LEU A 466 3.68 -13.22 18.99
C LEU A 466 3.12 -14.28 19.97
N ARG A 467 3.89 -14.61 21.00
CA ARG A 467 3.43 -15.52 22.07
C ARG A 467 2.36 -14.83 22.93
N GLY A 468 1.57 -15.63 23.67
CA GLY A 468 0.53 -15.11 24.56
C GLY A 468 1.10 -14.05 25.52
N GLY A 469 0.45 -12.88 25.59
CA GLY A 469 0.88 -11.76 26.43
C GLY A 469 1.94 -10.85 25.82
N GLN A 470 2.67 -11.29 24.79
CA GLN A 470 3.63 -10.43 24.08
C GLN A 470 2.90 -9.39 23.22
N ARG A 471 3.48 -8.20 23.13
CA ARG A 471 3.02 -7.10 22.27
C ARG A 471 4.20 -6.65 21.43
N ARG A 472 3.95 -6.33 20.15
CA ARG A 472 5.00 -5.78 19.27
C ARG A 472 5.53 -4.46 19.79
N ARG A 473 4.63 -3.61 20.32
CA ARG A 473 4.94 -2.31 20.90
C ARG A 473 4.36 -2.20 22.31
N PRO A 474 5.13 -1.67 23.28
CA PRO A 474 4.59 -1.21 24.54
C PRO A 474 3.50 -0.15 24.32
N LEU A 475 2.56 -0.03 25.26
CA LEU A 475 1.43 0.90 25.13
C LEU A 475 1.89 2.35 24.97
N GLY A 476 2.94 2.77 25.70
CA GLY A 476 3.46 4.13 25.62
C GLY A 476 4.05 4.48 24.25
N GLU A 477 4.81 3.57 23.65
CA GLU A 477 5.37 3.76 22.29
C GLU A 477 4.27 3.84 21.25
N TRP A 478 3.28 2.94 21.34
CA TRP A 478 2.13 2.98 20.46
C TRP A 478 1.31 4.25 20.64
N ALA A 479 1.07 4.70 21.87
CA ALA A 479 0.28 5.89 22.15
C ALA A 479 0.97 7.15 21.61
N ALA A 480 2.29 7.25 21.77
CA ALA A 480 3.07 8.33 21.19
C ALA A 480 2.98 8.36 19.65
N ALA A 481 3.09 7.18 19.00
CA ALA A 481 2.90 7.07 17.56
C ALA A 481 1.47 7.40 17.12
N TRP A 482 0.46 7.03 17.93
CA TRP A 482 -0.96 7.28 17.67
C TRP A 482 -1.30 8.76 17.73
N VAL A 483 -0.86 9.44 18.79
CA VAL A 483 -0.99 10.89 18.89
C VAL A 483 -0.25 11.58 17.75
N GLY A 484 0.99 11.17 17.45
CA GLY A 484 1.77 11.72 16.34
C GLY A 484 1.06 11.58 14.99
N ARG A 485 0.47 10.40 14.71
CA ARG A 485 -0.31 10.13 13.50
C ARG A 485 -1.52 11.06 13.42
N GLU A 486 -2.33 11.12 14.47
CA GLU A 486 -3.55 11.95 14.49
C GLU A 486 -3.25 13.44 14.34
N VAL A 487 -2.23 13.94 15.02
CA VAL A 487 -1.84 15.35 14.94
C VAL A 487 -1.30 15.71 13.55
N LEU A 488 -0.58 14.80 12.89
CA LEU A 488 -0.02 15.04 11.55
C LEU A 488 -1.07 14.91 10.44
N ALA A 489 -2.18 14.22 10.68
CA ALA A 489 -3.11 13.83 9.62
C ALA A 489 -3.73 15.05 8.90
N TRP A 490 -4.30 16.00 9.66
CA TRP A 490 -4.87 17.24 9.10
C TRP A 490 -3.83 18.16 8.44
N PRO A 491 -2.70 18.52 9.07
CA PRO A 491 -1.67 19.34 8.42
C PRO A 491 -1.13 18.74 7.12
N VAL A 492 -0.90 17.42 7.10
CA VAL A 492 -0.46 16.71 5.89
C VAL A 492 -1.53 16.78 4.80
N TRP A 493 -2.80 16.64 5.17
CA TRP A 493 -3.91 16.77 4.24
C TRP A 493 -3.98 18.16 3.61
N VAL A 494 -3.96 19.22 4.44
CA VAL A 494 -3.99 20.61 3.97
C VAL A 494 -2.83 20.88 3.01
N TRP A 495 -1.61 20.51 3.40
CA TRP A 495 -0.42 20.69 2.57
C TRP A 495 -0.47 19.91 1.25
N ALA A 496 -1.02 18.69 1.26
CA ALA A 496 -1.10 17.86 0.07
C ALA A 496 -2.20 18.32 -0.91
N VAL A 497 -3.38 18.63 -0.38
CA VAL A 497 -4.55 18.98 -1.19
C VAL A 497 -4.45 20.41 -1.70
N LEU A 498 -4.07 21.37 -0.85
CA LEU A 498 -3.96 22.79 -1.22
C LEU A 498 -2.57 23.16 -1.78
N GLY A 499 -1.50 22.49 -1.36
CA GLY A 499 -0.11 22.81 -1.74
C GLY A 499 0.34 22.31 -3.12
N GLY A 500 -0.54 22.32 -4.12
CA GLY A 500 -0.20 22.00 -5.53
C GLY A 500 -0.24 20.52 -5.91
N ALA A 501 0.21 20.19 -7.13
CA ALA A 501 0.04 18.87 -7.77
C ALA A 501 1.38 18.17 -8.12
N THR A 502 2.50 18.67 -7.59
CA THR A 502 3.83 18.11 -7.84
C THR A 502 4.16 17.04 -6.80
N VAL A 503 4.74 15.93 -7.24
CA VAL A 503 5.12 14.79 -6.41
C VAL A 503 6.50 14.29 -6.78
N GLU A 504 7.29 13.98 -5.75
CA GLU A 504 8.59 13.35 -5.91
C GLU A 504 8.45 11.83 -5.75
N TRP A 505 8.95 11.08 -6.73
CA TRP A 505 8.87 9.64 -6.76
C TRP A 505 10.10 9.02 -7.40
N ARG A 506 10.75 8.10 -6.67
CA ARG A 506 12.01 7.42 -7.07
C ARG A 506 13.09 8.41 -7.57
N GLY A 507 13.24 9.54 -6.89
CA GLY A 507 14.24 10.57 -7.18
C GLY A 507 13.89 11.51 -8.34
N ARG A 508 12.68 11.42 -8.91
CA ARG A 508 12.21 12.29 -10.01
C ARG A 508 10.99 13.09 -9.59
N ARG A 509 10.81 14.28 -10.17
CA ARG A 509 9.66 15.16 -9.92
C ARG A 509 8.63 15.05 -11.03
N TYR A 510 7.37 14.86 -10.65
CA TYR A 510 6.24 14.70 -11.55
C TYR A 510 5.13 15.68 -11.21
N LYS A 511 4.49 16.25 -12.23
CA LYS A 511 3.23 16.99 -12.08
C LYS A 511 2.07 16.06 -12.48
N VAL A 512 1.12 15.88 -11.56
CA VAL A 512 -0.11 15.11 -11.80
C VAL A 512 -1.16 16.04 -12.38
N GLY A 513 -1.68 15.69 -13.56
CA GLY A 513 -2.77 16.41 -14.22
C GLY A 513 -4.15 15.93 -13.76
N MET A 514 -5.18 16.72 -14.09
CA MET A 514 -6.59 16.30 -13.91
C MET A 514 -6.95 15.08 -14.78
N ASP A 515 -6.20 14.86 -15.86
CA ASP A 515 -6.29 13.67 -16.71
C ASP A 515 -5.69 12.41 -16.06
N MET A 516 -5.26 12.50 -14.79
CA MET A 516 -4.56 11.45 -14.02
C MET A 516 -3.24 10.99 -14.67
N ARG A 517 -2.77 11.70 -15.70
CA ARG A 517 -1.47 11.46 -16.33
C ARG A 517 -0.41 12.29 -15.63
N THR A 518 0.82 11.81 -15.74
CA THR A 518 1.98 12.39 -15.09
C THR A 518 2.97 12.86 -16.12
N ARG A 519 3.45 14.09 -15.90
CA ARG A 519 4.46 14.72 -16.74
C ARG A 519 5.68 14.95 -15.86
N GLU A 520 6.81 14.39 -16.27
CA GLU A 520 8.08 14.63 -15.60
C GLU A 520 8.44 16.12 -15.75
N VAL A 521 8.72 16.77 -14.62
CA VAL A 521 9.12 18.17 -14.60
C VAL A 521 10.64 18.19 -14.51
N ARG A 522 11.30 18.61 -15.59
CA ARG A 522 12.76 18.83 -15.58
C ARG A 522 13.05 19.93 -14.55
N THR A 523 13.92 19.59 -13.60
CA THR A 523 14.53 20.52 -12.64
C THR A 523 15.38 21.55 -13.35
#